data_AF-A0AB37UAJ9-F1
#
_entry.id   AF-A0AB37UAJ9-F1
#
_cell.length_a   1.000
_cell.length_b   1.000
_cell.length_c   1.000
_cell.angle_alpha   90.00
_cell.angle_beta   90.00
_cell.angle_gamma   90.00
#
_symmetry.space_group_name_H-M   'P 1'
#
loop_
_entity.id
_entity.type
_entity.pdbx_description
1 polymer ?
#
loop_
_entity_poly.entity_id
_entity_poly.type
_entity_poly.pdbx_seq_one_letter_code
_entity_poly.pdbx_strand_id
1 'polypeptide(L)'
;MHLSSTGILFDRNRLSPAAIVWHFRRNTVAAYLKQQQGYGKAEALVYFKHPYRFNLLGQPRWFGRIYGGLYSTFLIGQPTIYSGVFGRGFFQMLYQPPASLFGYLPLTLEWNLAIALFGTLSLLSGHFPWVAIIMVLISWGWSVAAAVQAPIDSRFQGIKARLLVATLIYLGPLVRSLERYRWRFKGLTQMDAIECDRVTQKPEVVWHKSAFYLSYWTEAGMEKESLLLGAMELLLSRKYFIIPDRGWSSWDLEVYRGIWSKAQIKVCTENHGSGKRLLRVRCGLKLTQLAKMTAIGCTLMAVAAIALGRSELGAIAIFTSAIAAATILYQHSRLGRILYHVMENVAQRLYLLPTDNKGGA
;
A
#
# COMPACT_ATOMS: atom_id res chain seq x y z
N MET A 1 -15.18 -33.17 -4.53
CA MET A 1 -14.73 -33.03 -3.11
C MET A 1 -15.24 -31.71 -2.51
N HIS A 2 -16.17 -31.79 -1.56
CA HIS A 2 -16.84 -30.64 -0.92
C HIS A 2 -15.91 -29.95 0.09
N LEU A 3 -15.78 -28.62 0.02
CA LEU A 3 -15.07 -27.83 1.03
C LEU A 3 -16.12 -27.20 1.96
N SER A 4 -16.35 -27.82 3.12
CA SER A 4 -17.08 -27.21 4.23
C SER A 4 -16.12 -26.35 5.03
N SER A 5 -16.41 -25.06 5.19
CA SER A 5 -15.75 -24.21 6.18
C SER A 5 -16.75 -23.93 7.30
N THR A 6 -16.41 -24.35 8.52
CA THR A 6 -17.12 -23.93 9.74
C THR A 6 -17.03 -22.41 9.85
N GLY A 7 -18.17 -21.74 10.01
CA GLY A 7 -18.24 -20.28 9.98
C GLY A 7 -19.30 -19.79 10.94
N ILE A 8 -19.02 -18.71 11.66
CA ILE A 8 -19.94 -18.17 12.66
C ILE A 8 -21.07 -17.42 11.92
N LEU A 9 -22.30 -17.95 12.00
CA LEU A 9 -23.49 -17.28 11.48
C LEU A 9 -23.99 -16.29 12.54
N PHE A 10 -24.09 -15.02 12.17
CA PHE A 10 -24.73 -13.99 12.99
C PHE A 10 -26.13 -13.75 12.43
N ASP A 11 -27.15 -14.22 13.15
CA ASP A 11 -28.50 -13.65 13.04
C ASP A 11 -28.65 -12.58 14.14
N ARG A 12 -29.56 -11.63 13.91
CA ARG A 12 -29.70 -10.28 14.49
C ARG A 12 -29.51 -10.13 16.01
N ASN A 13 -29.42 -11.21 16.80
CA ASN A 13 -29.01 -11.23 18.22
C ASN A 13 -28.50 -12.61 18.75
N ARG A 14 -28.07 -13.58 17.91
CA ARG A 14 -27.59 -14.89 18.39
C ARG A 14 -26.31 -15.34 17.69
N LEU A 15 -25.28 -15.64 18.48
CA LEU A 15 -24.04 -16.30 18.04
C LEU A 15 -24.26 -17.81 18.12
N SER A 16 -24.19 -18.52 16.97
CA SER A 16 -24.15 -19.98 16.97
C SER A 16 -22.75 -20.47 16.61
N PRO A 17 -21.94 -20.94 17.59
CA PRO A 17 -20.57 -21.40 17.36
C PRO A 17 -20.46 -22.63 16.45
N ALA A 18 -21.55 -23.37 16.27
CA ALA A 18 -21.61 -24.61 15.48
C ALA A 18 -22.24 -24.43 14.08
N ALA A 19 -22.50 -23.19 13.65
CA ALA A 19 -23.03 -22.97 12.30
C ALA A 19 -22.01 -23.41 11.24
N ILE A 20 -22.48 -24.18 10.25
CA ILE A 20 -21.68 -24.59 9.10
C ILE A 20 -22.15 -23.75 7.92
N VAL A 21 -21.25 -22.94 7.36
CA VAL A 21 -21.53 -22.13 6.19
C VAL A 21 -21.06 -22.89 4.96
N TRP A 22 -22.02 -23.32 4.14
CA TRP A 22 -21.75 -24.00 2.88
C TRP A 22 -21.54 -22.98 1.76
N HIS A 23 -20.35 -23.00 1.16
CA HIS A 23 -20.09 -22.23 -0.05
C HIS A 23 -20.32 -23.10 -1.30
N PHE A 24 -21.38 -22.82 -2.03
CA PHE A 24 -21.61 -23.42 -3.35
C PHE A 24 -20.61 -22.87 -4.37
N ARG A 25 -19.95 -23.77 -5.11
CA ARG A 25 -19.07 -23.40 -6.23
C ARG A 25 -19.88 -22.69 -7.32
N ARG A 26 -19.23 -21.81 -8.08
CA ARG A 26 -19.86 -21.16 -9.23
C ARG A 26 -19.72 -22.07 -10.45
N ASN A 27 -20.83 -22.35 -11.11
CA ASN A 27 -20.88 -23.29 -12.22
C ASN A 27 -20.60 -22.64 -13.58
N THR A 28 -20.49 -21.31 -13.65
CA THR A 28 -20.24 -20.57 -14.89
C THR A 28 -19.12 -19.55 -14.74
N VAL A 29 -18.42 -19.26 -15.84
CA VAL A 29 -17.38 -18.22 -15.90
C VAL A 29 -17.94 -16.85 -15.53
N ALA A 30 -19.12 -16.50 -16.02
CA ALA A 30 -19.80 -15.24 -15.69
C ALA A 30 -20.07 -15.11 -14.18
N ALA A 31 -20.55 -16.18 -13.54
CA ALA A 31 -20.80 -16.18 -12.10
C ALA A 31 -19.50 -16.07 -11.28
N TYR A 32 -18.41 -16.69 -11.74
CA TYR A 32 -17.08 -16.54 -11.15
C TYR A 32 -16.58 -15.09 -11.26
N LEU A 33 -16.64 -14.47 -12.44
CA LEU A 33 -16.19 -13.09 -12.62
C LEU A 33 -17.04 -12.11 -11.81
N LYS A 34 -18.37 -12.29 -11.76
CA LYS A 34 -19.26 -11.51 -10.89
C LYS A 34 -18.91 -11.64 -9.41
N GLN A 35 -18.47 -12.82 -8.98
CA GLN A 35 -17.99 -13.02 -7.61
C GLN A 35 -16.68 -12.26 -7.36
N GLN A 36 -15.73 -12.27 -8.31
CA GLN A 36 -14.50 -11.47 -8.21
C GLN A 36 -14.77 -9.97 -8.18
N GLN A 37 -15.77 -9.49 -8.95
CA GLN A 37 -16.24 -8.11 -8.87
C GLN A 37 -16.77 -7.77 -7.47
N GLY A 38 -17.63 -8.63 -6.91
CA GLY A 38 -18.18 -8.47 -5.57
C GLY A 38 -17.08 -8.42 -4.50
N TYR A 39 -16.05 -9.24 -4.63
CA TYR A 39 -14.89 -9.19 -3.74
C TYR A 39 -14.09 -7.89 -3.90
N GLY A 40 -13.85 -7.41 -5.12
CA GLY A 40 -13.16 -6.15 -5.37
C GLY A 40 -13.88 -4.95 -4.73
N LYS A 41 -15.21 -4.92 -4.83
CA LYS A 41 -16.06 -3.94 -4.14
C LYS A 41 -15.92 -4.05 -2.62
N ALA A 42 -16.02 -5.26 -2.06
CA ALA A 42 -15.89 -5.46 -0.63
C ALA A 42 -14.51 -5.02 -0.10
N GLU A 43 -13.43 -5.34 -0.82
CA GLU A 43 -12.08 -4.88 -0.48
C GLU A 43 -11.96 -3.36 -0.48
N ALA A 44 -12.55 -2.67 -1.47
CA ALA A 44 -12.53 -1.21 -1.50
C ALA A 44 -13.27 -0.61 -0.31
N LEU A 45 -14.42 -1.18 0.08
CA LEU A 45 -15.18 -0.72 1.25
C LEU A 45 -14.42 -0.98 2.56
N VAL A 46 -13.79 -2.15 2.70
CA VAL A 46 -12.95 -2.47 3.87
C VAL A 46 -11.70 -1.60 3.91
N TYR A 47 -11.12 -1.25 2.76
CA TYR A 47 -9.99 -0.33 2.68
C TYR A 47 -10.31 1.03 3.30
N PHE A 48 -11.51 1.56 3.09
CA PHE A 48 -11.93 2.81 3.73
C PHE A 48 -12.18 2.69 5.24
N LYS A 49 -12.46 1.49 5.76
CA LYS A 49 -12.64 1.29 7.21
C LYS A 49 -11.34 0.96 7.93
N HIS A 50 -10.48 0.14 7.32
CA HIS A 50 -9.25 -0.39 7.90
C HIS A 50 -8.07 -0.24 6.93
N PRO A 51 -7.63 0.99 6.60
CA PRO A 51 -6.56 1.22 5.63
C PRO A 51 -5.25 0.54 6.04
N TYR A 52 -4.97 0.43 7.34
CA TYR A 52 -3.79 -0.24 7.90
C TYR A 52 -3.70 -1.76 7.59
N ARG A 53 -4.80 -2.40 7.17
CA ARG A 53 -4.83 -3.80 6.73
C ARG A 53 -4.48 -3.99 5.25
N PHE A 54 -4.18 -2.93 4.53
CA PHE A 54 -3.78 -2.99 3.13
C PHE A 54 -2.34 -2.54 2.96
N ASN A 55 -1.68 -3.01 1.90
CA ASN A 55 -0.35 -2.55 1.55
C ASN A 55 -0.39 -1.24 0.74
N LEU A 56 0.78 -0.77 0.33
CA LEU A 56 0.93 0.48 -0.42
C LEU A 56 0.27 0.46 -1.81
N LEU A 57 0.23 -0.71 -2.46
CA LEU A 57 -0.51 -0.94 -3.71
C LEU A 57 -2.03 -1.10 -3.46
N GLY A 58 -2.46 -0.98 -2.21
CA GLY A 58 -3.83 -1.20 -1.78
C GLY A 58 -4.30 -2.64 -1.99
N GLN A 59 -3.41 -3.62 -1.94
CA GLN A 59 -3.79 -5.03 -1.83
C GLN A 59 -4.01 -5.38 -0.35
N PRO A 60 -4.98 -6.25 -0.02
CA PRO A 60 -5.18 -6.68 1.36
C PRO A 60 -3.93 -7.42 1.86
N ARG A 61 -3.46 -7.05 3.03
CA ARG A 61 -2.39 -7.74 3.75
C ARG A 61 -3.03 -8.66 4.77
N TRP A 62 -2.95 -9.95 4.54
CA TRP A 62 -3.40 -10.96 5.49
C TRP A 62 -2.27 -11.35 6.44
N PHE A 63 -2.52 -11.33 7.74
CA PHE A 63 -1.60 -11.84 8.75
C PHE A 63 -2.04 -13.27 9.09
N GLY A 64 -1.54 -14.27 8.34
CA GLY A 64 -1.85 -15.69 8.54
C GLY A 64 -2.06 -16.45 7.23
N ARG A 65 -2.70 -17.63 7.31
CA ARG A 65 -3.05 -18.46 6.15
C ARG A 65 -4.50 -18.20 5.73
N ILE A 66 -4.73 -17.90 4.45
CA ILE A 66 -6.07 -17.96 3.87
C ILE A 66 -6.36 -19.42 3.52
N TYR A 67 -7.53 -19.92 3.89
CA TYR A 67 -7.97 -21.26 3.52
C TYR A 67 -8.11 -21.35 1.99
N GLY A 68 -7.22 -22.10 1.35
CA GLY A 68 -7.18 -22.27 -0.10
C GLY A 68 -5.75 -22.41 -0.62
N GLY A 69 -5.41 -23.57 -1.17
CA GLY A 69 -4.05 -23.92 -1.59
C GLY A 69 -3.47 -23.12 -2.76
N LEU A 70 -4.24 -22.22 -3.38
CA LEU A 70 -3.80 -21.44 -4.54
C LEU A 70 -2.83 -20.29 -4.17
N TYR A 71 -2.89 -19.78 -2.93
CA TYR A 71 -2.02 -18.69 -2.48
C TYR A 71 -0.69 -19.19 -1.92
N SER A 72 -0.57 -20.48 -1.59
CA SER A 72 0.65 -21.07 -1.03
C SER A 72 1.76 -21.33 -2.05
N THR A 73 1.46 -21.31 -3.35
CA THR A 73 2.46 -21.55 -4.41
C THR A 73 3.53 -20.46 -4.49
N PHE A 74 3.27 -19.27 -3.94
CA PHE A 74 4.07 -18.08 -4.24
C PHE A 74 4.65 -17.38 -3.00
N LEU A 75 4.67 -18.06 -1.85
CA LEU A 75 5.40 -17.58 -0.68
C LEU A 75 6.90 -17.78 -0.92
N ILE A 76 7.63 -16.68 -1.11
CA ILE A 76 9.08 -16.68 -1.16
C ILE A 76 9.59 -16.67 0.30
N GLY A 77 10.00 -17.84 0.78
CA GLY A 77 10.60 -18.03 2.09
C GLY A 77 10.10 -19.31 2.78
N GLN A 78 10.94 -19.89 3.63
CA GLN A 78 10.55 -21.05 4.42
C GLN A 78 9.72 -20.61 5.63
N PRO A 79 8.64 -21.34 5.96
CA PRO A 79 7.92 -21.08 7.20
C PRO A 79 8.86 -21.34 8.38
N THR A 80 8.90 -20.42 9.35
CA THR A 80 9.74 -20.52 10.54
C THR A 80 8.88 -20.91 11.73
N ILE A 81 9.25 -21.97 12.44
CA ILE A 81 8.61 -22.33 13.70
C ILE A 81 9.23 -21.48 14.80
N TYR A 82 8.43 -20.66 15.47
CA TYR A 82 8.89 -20.00 16.69
C TYR A 82 8.83 -21.00 17.83
N SER A 83 10.01 -21.36 18.33
CA SER A 83 10.17 -22.26 19.47
C SER A 83 10.43 -21.51 20.78
N GLY A 84 10.49 -20.17 20.77
CA GLY A 84 10.84 -19.37 21.95
C GLY A 84 12.34 -19.34 22.25
N VAL A 85 12.74 -18.53 23.24
CA VAL A 85 14.14 -18.46 23.69
C VAL A 85 14.54 -19.84 24.24
N PHE A 86 15.62 -20.41 23.69
CA PHE A 86 16.09 -21.77 23.99
C PHE A 86 15.03 -22.89 23.77
N GLY A 87 14.06 -22.69 22.89
CA GLY A 87 13.04 -23.72 22.63
C GLY A 87 11.97 -23.84 23.72
N ARG A 88 11.87 -22.87 24.64
CA ARG A 88 10.93 -22.89 25.77
C ARG A 88 9.60 -22.16 25.52
N GLY A 89 9.25 -21.89 24.26
CA GLY A 89 7.96 -21.31 23.93
C GLY A 89 6.83 -22.25 24.35
N PHE A 90 5.87 -21.75 25.12
CA PHE A 90 4.72 -22.52 25.60
C PHE A 90 3.86 -23.11 24.46
N PHE A 91 3.99 -22.58 23.24
CA PHE A 91 3.27 -23.02 22.05
C PHE A 91 4.14 -22.80 20.80
N GLN A 92 4.19 -23.81 19.94
CA GLN A 92 4.85 -23.73 18.64
C GLN A 92 3.93 -23.03 17.65
N MET A 93 4.30 -21.81 17.23
CA MET A 93 3.59 -21.10 16.16
C MET A 93 4.36 -21.21 14.86
N LEU A 94 3.67 -21.60 13.79
CA LEU A 94 4.21 -21.55 12.44
C LEU A 94 4.06 -20.13 11.89
N TYR A 95 5.16 -19.40 11.81
CA TYR A 95 5.21 -18.10 11.15
C TYR A 95 5.50 -18.30 9.67
N GLN A 96 4.55 -17.92 8.82
CA GLN A 96 4.77 -17.90 7.37
C GLN A 96 5.35 -16.54 6.97
N PRO A 97 6.31 -16.51 6.03
CA PRO A 97 6.78 -15.25 5.49
C PRO A 97 5.61 -14.51 4.83
N PRO A 98 5.56 -13.18 4.92
CA PRO A 98 4.55 -12.41 4.21
C PRO A 98 4.69 -12.65 2.70
N ALA A 99 3.57 -12.72 1.99
CA ALA A 99 3.59 -12.83 0.53
C ALA A 99 4.43 -11.70 -0.08
N SER A 100 5.43 -12.06 -0.88
CA SER A 100 6.32 -11.09 -1.52
C SER A 100 5.54 -10.29 -2.57
N LEU A 101 5.86 -9.00 -2.71
CA LEU A 101 5.28 -8.14 -3.76
C LEU A 101 5.44 -8.77 -5.14
N PHE A 102 6.62 -9.33 -5.41
CA PHE A 102 6.96 -9.98 -6.67
C PHE A 102 6.15 -11.25 -6.96
N GLY A 103 5.69 -11.97 -5.93
CA GLY A 103 4.95 -13.22 -6.09
C GLY A 103 3.53 -13.05 -6.63
N TYR A 104 2.95 -11.85 -6.56
CA TYR A 104 1.63 -11.55 -7.15
C TYR A 104 1.65 -10.42 -8.17
N LEU A 105 2.77 -9.70 -8.31
CA LEU A 105 2.94 -8.59 -9.26
C LEU A 105 2.48 -8.94 -10.68
N PRO A 106 2.82 -10.11 -11.28
CA PRO A 106 2.43 -10.42 -12.66
C PRO A 106 0.92 -10.48 -12.89
N LEU A 107 0.14 -10.75 -11.84
CA LEU A 107 -1.33 -10.85 -11.91
C LEU A 107 -2.02 -9.54 -11.54
N THR A 108 -1.28 -8.49 -11.19
CA THR A 108 -1.84 -7.18 -10.83
C THR A 108 -2.28 -6.38 -12.04
N LEU A 109 -3.20 -5.43 -11.84
CA LEU A 109 -3.65 -4.54 -12.91
C LEU A 109 -2.50 -3.64 -13.40
N GLU A 110 -1.66 -3.21 -12.47
CA GLU A 110 -0.50 -2.35 -12.68
C GLU A 110 0.52 -2.97 -13.64
N TRP A 111 0.79 -4.27 -13.48
CA TRP A 111 1.65 -5.03 -14.39
C TRP A 111 1.04 -5.15 -15.80
N ASN A 112 -0.28 -5.35 -15.89
CA ASN A 112 -0.97 -5.49 -17.17
C ASN A 112 -1.13 -4.15 -17.91
N LEU A 113 -1.27 -3.05 -17.17
CA LEU A 113 -1.17 -1.70 -17.74
C LEU A 113 0.25 -1.43 -18.25
N ALA A 114 1.28 -1.89 -17.54
CA ALA A 114 2.65 -1.80 -18.02
C ALA A 114 2.86 -2.64 -19.29
N ILE A 115 2.33 -3.87 -19.36
CA ILE A 115 2.31 -4.69 -20.59
C ILE A 115 1.66 -3.91 -21.74
N ALA A 116 0.47 -3.34 -21.52
CA ALA A 116 -0.24 -2.58 -22.55
C ALA A 116 0.58 -1.38 -23.02
N LEU A 117 1.18 -0.63 -22.08
CA LEU A 117 2.04 0.51 -22.39
C LEU A 117 3.26 0.09 -23.21
N PHE A 118 4.05 -0.89 -22.74
CA PHE A 118 5.23 -1.37 -23.46
C PHE A 118 4.86 -2.00 -24.81
N GLY A 119 3.72 -2.69 -24.89
CA GLY A 119 3.19 -3.25 -26.14
C GLY A 119 2.83 -2.16 -27.15
N THR A 120 2.10 -1.13 -26.74
CA THR A 120 1.76 0.02 -27.61
C THR A 120 3.01 0.78 -28.06
N LEU A 121 3.94 1.06 -27.15
CA LEU A 121 5.21 1.71 -27.48
C LEU A 121 6.03 0.87 -28.46
N SER A 122 6.03 -0.45 -28.30
CA SER A 122 6.73 -1.34 -29.20
C SER A 122 6.09 -1.40 -30.59
N LEU A 123 4.75 -1.43 -30.67
CA LEU A 123 4.03 -1.39 -31.94
C LEU A 123 4.26 -0.07 -32.70
N LEU A 124 4.28 1.05 -31.97
CA LEU A 124 4.48 2.39 -32.55
C LEU A 124 5.93 2.64 -32.97
N SER A 125 6.90 2.18 -32.18
CA SER A 125 8.34 2.38 -32.46
C SER A 125 8.95 1.28 -33.32
N GLY A 126 8.33 0.10 -33.42
CA GLY A 126 8.93 -1.10 -34.00
C GLY A 126 10.05 -1.74 -33.15
N HIS A 127 10.35 -1.18 -31.97
CA HIS A 127 11.49 -1.57 -31.15
C HIS A 127 11.08 -2.37 -29.90
N PHE A 128 11.92 -3.32 -29.52
CA PHE A 128 11.81 -4.16 -28.30
C PHE A 128 10.44 -4.84 -28.01
N PRO A 129 9.78 -5.49 -28.98
CA PRO A 129 8.53 -6.23 -28.71
C PRO A 129 8.73 -7.33 -27.65
N TRP A 130 9.95 -7.84 -27.56
CA TRP A 130 10.36 -8.85 -26.61
C TRP A 130 10.08 -8.48 -25.16
N VAL A 131 10.13 -7.19 -24.77
CA VAL A 131 9.87 -6.78 -23.38
C VAL A 131 8.42 -7.04 -23.00
N ALA A 132 7.47 -6.59 -23.83
CA ALA A 132 6.04 -6.84 -23.60
C ALA A 132 5.72 -8.34 -23.67
N ILE A 133 6.34 -9.06 -24.62
CA ILE A 133 6.18 -10.52 -24.76
C ILE A 133 6.66 -11.24 -23.48
N ILE A 134 7.85 -10.92 -22.98
CA ILE A 134 8.39 -11.52 -21.75
C ILE A 134 7.46 -11.26 -20.57
N MET A 135 6.95 -10.03 -20.42
CA MET A 135 6.02 -9.70 -19.33
C MET A 135 4.70 -10.47 -19.41
N VAL A 136 4.16 -10.68 -20.63
CA VAL A 136 2.99 -11.54 -20.87
C VAL A 136 3.30 -12.98 -20.51
N LEU A 137 4.44 -13.50 -20.97
CA LEU A 137 4.89 -14.87 -20.70
C LEU A 137 5.08 -15.12 -19.20
N ILE A 138 5.59 -14.16 -18.44
CA ILE A 138 5.70 -14.26 -16.98
C ILE A 138 4.29 -14.39 -16.37
N SER A 139 3.35 -13.54 -16.77
CA SER A 139 1.98 -13.54 -16.22
C SER A 139 1.22 -14.83 -16.53
N TRP A 140 1.33 -15.30 -17.78
CA TRP A 140 0.72 -16.54 -18.23
C TRP A 140 1.41 -17.77 -17.64
N GLY A 141 2.74 -17.79 -17.59
CA GLY A 141 3.53 -18.85 -16.96
C GLY A 141 3.15 -19.02 -15.50
N TRP A 142 2.96 -17.92 -14.77
CA TRP A 142 2.47 -17.93 -13.38
C TRP A 142 1.08 -18.55 -13.26
N SER A 143 0.18 -18.19 -14.19
CA SER A 143 -1.20 -18.68 -14.21
C SER A 143 -1.28 -20.17 -14.56
N VAL A 144 -0.45 -20.63 -15.51
CA VAL A 144 -0.34 -22.04 -15.89
C VAL A 144 0.27 -22.87 -14.76
N ALA A 145 1.35 -22.39 -14.13
CA ALA A 145 1.97 -23.07 -13.00
C ALA A 145 0.97 -23.26 -11.84
N ALA A 146 0.19 -22.21 -11.53
CA ALA A 146 -0.89 -22.29 -10.53
C ALA A 146 -1.99 -23.28 -10.96
N ALA A 147 -2.37 -23.29 -12.23
CA ALA A 147 -3.41 -24.19 -12.75
C ALA A 147 -2.99 -25.67 -12.74
N VAL A 148 -1.70 -25.97 -12.94
CA VAL A 148 -1.16 -27.34 -12.86
C VAL A 148 -1.20 -27.87 -11.43
N GLN A 149 -0.90 -27.02 -10.44
CA GLN A 149 -0.93 -27.39 -9.02
C GLN A 149 -2.35 -27.40 -8.42
N ALA A 150 -3.32 -26.79 -9.10
CA ALA A 150 -4.68 -26.70 -8.62
C ALA A 150 -5.32 -28.11 -8.54
N PRO A 151 -5.94 -28.49 -7.41
CA PRO A 151 -6.65 -29.75 -7.30
C PRO A 151 -7.92 -29.72 -8.17
N ILE A 152 -7.89 -30.42 -9.30
CA ILE A 152 -9.03 -30.58 -10.20
C ILE A 152 -9.63 -31.96 -9.97
N ASP A 153 -10.97 -32.03 -10.01
CA ASP A 153 -11.69 -33.29 -9.91
C ASP A 153 -11.23 -34.26 -11.02
N SER A 154 -11.07 -35.54 -10.70
CA SER A 154 -10.53 -36.55 -11.62
C SER A 154 -11.31 -36.65 -12.93
N ARG A 155 -12.61 -36.29 -12.89
CA ARG A 155 -13.51 -36.26 -14.05
C ARG A 155 -13.16 -35.19 -15.09
N PHE A 156 -12.41 -34.15 -14.72
CA PHE A 156 -12.14 -32.98 -15.57
C PHE A 156 -10.64 -32.71 -15.74
N GLN A 157 -9.78 -33.74 -15.78
CA GLN A 157 -8.33 -33.57 -15.92
C GLN A 157 -7.83 -33.18 -17.32
N GLY A 158 -8.72 -32.91 -18.28
CA GLY A 158 -8.36 -32.56 -19.65
C GLY A 158 -7.60 -31.23 -19.76
N ILE A 159 -6.80 -31.09 -20.84
CA ILE A 159 -6.05 -29.86 -21.15
C ILE A 159 -6.97 -28.64 -21.22
N LYS A 160 -8.16 -28.80 -21.79
CA LYS A 160 -9.19 -27.74 -21.88
C LYS A 160 -9.58 -27.21 -20.51
N ALA A 161 -9.73 -28.08 -19.51
CA ALA A 161 -10.08 -27.68 -18.15
C ALA A 161 -8.93 -26.94 -17.46
N ARG A 162 -7.68 -27.41 -17.64
CA ARG A 162 -6.50 -26.70 -17.11
C ARG A 162 -6.29 -25.35 -17.76
N LEU A 163 -6.49 -25.24 -19.06
CA LEU A 163 -6.40 -23.96 -19.78
C LEU A 163 -7.49 -23.01 -19.30
N LEU A 164 -8.73 -23.48 -19.13
CA LEU A 164 -9.80 -22.69 -18.54
C LEU A 164 -9.43 -22.20 -17.13
N VAL A 165 -8.91 -23.08 -16.26
CA VAL A 165 -8.47 -22.70 -14.91
C VAL A 165 -7.35 -21.66 -14.96
N ALA A 166 -6.35 -21.83 -15.83
CA ALA A 166 -5.28 -20.84 -16.02
C ALA A 166 -5.84 -19.49 -16.47
N THR A 167 -6.79 -19.47 -17.41
CA THR A 167 -7.46 -18.25 -17.85
C THR A 167 -8.26 -17.59 -16.71
N LEU A 168 -8.92 -18.37 -15.86
CA LEU A 168 -9.67 -17.84 -14.70
C LEU A 168 -8.76 -17.32 -13.58
N ILE A 169 -7.58 -17.92 -13.40
CA ILE A 169 -6.54 -17.46 -12.48
C ILE A 169 -5.94 -16.14 -12.97
N TYR A 170 -5.81 -15.95 -14.28
CA TYR A 170 -5.37 -14.69 -14.86
C TYR A 170 -6.44 -13.59 -14.81
N LEU A 171 -7.68 -13.90 -15.26
CA LEU A 171 -8.78 -12.92 -15.34
C LEU A 171 -9.33 -12.50 -13.96
N GLY A 172 -9.36 -13.41 -13.00
CA GLY A 172 -9.98 -13.17 -11.69
C GLY A 172 -9.37 -11.96 -10.94
N PRO A 173 -8.05 -11.93 -10.72
CA PRO A 173 -7.35 -10.80 -10.09
C PRO A 173 -7.51 -9.48 -10.85
N LEU A 174 -7.57 -9.51 -12.18
CA LEU A 174 -7.76 -8.31 -13.01
C LEU A 174 -9.14 -7.70 -12.77
N VAL A 175 -10.19 -8.50 -12.89
CA VAL A 175 -11.58 -8.06 -12.68
C VAL A 175 -11.79 -7.58 -11.24
N ARG A 176 -11.23 -8.29 -10.26
CA ARG A 176 -11.25 -7.88 -8.85
C ARG A 176 -10.54 -6.54 -8.64
N SER A 177 -9.37 -6.35 -9.25
CA SER A 177 -8.58 -5.12 -9.14
C SER A 177 -9.27 -3.92 -9.80
N LEU A 178 -9.87 -4.10 -10.97
CA LEU A 178 -10.66 -3.09 -11.67
C LEU A 178 -11.80 -2.59 -10.79
N GLU A 179 -12.61 -3.48 -10.24
CA GLU A 179 -13.71 -3.10 -9.34
C GLU A 179 -13.20 -2.42 -8.06
N ARG A 180 -12.10 -2.90 -7.49
CA ARG A 180 -11.48 -2.24 -6.33
C ARG A 180 -11.08 -0.80 -6.64
N TYR A 181 -10.46 -0.54 -7.79
CA TYR A 181 -10.09 0.80 -8.21
C TYR A 181 -11.33 1.68 -8.48
N ARG A 182 -12.34 1.17 -9.18
CA ARG A 182 -13.60 1.89 -9.44
C ARG A 182 -14.27 2.37 -8.14
N TRP A 183 -14.41 1.48 -7.16
CA TRP A 183 -15.02 1.81 -5.87
C TRP A 183 -14.12 2.70 -5.01
N ARG A 184 -12.79 2.58 -5.13
CA ARG A 184 -11.85 3.52 -4.48
C ARG A 184 -11.96 4.93 -5.04
N PHE A 185 -11.99 5.09 -6.35
CA PHE A 185 -12.17 6.41 -6.95
C PHE A 185 -13.49 7.03 -6.48
N LYS A 186 -14.58 6.26 -6.51
CA LYS A 186 -15.88 6.72 -6.00
C LYS A 186 -15.83 7.16 -4.52
N GLY A 187 -15.15 6.40 -3.66
CA GLY A 187 -15.00 6.77 -2.25
C GLY A 187 -14.06 7.95 -2.00
N LEU A 188 -13.01 8.12 -2.84
CA LEU A 188 -12.10 9.28 -2.78
C LEU A 188 -12.79 10.58 -3.20
N THR A 189 -13.69 10.54 -4.18
CA THR A 189 -14.48 11.71 -4.62
C THR A 189 -15.47 12.19 -3.55
N GLN A 190 -15.84 11.31 -2.61
CA GLN A 190 -16.74 11.63 -1.49
C GLN A 190 -15.98 12.12 -0.24
N MET A 191 -14.65 12.26 -0.31
CA MET A 191 -13.87 12.77 0.83
C MET A 191 -13.89 14.28 0.85
N ASP A 192 -14.30 14.86 1.96
CA ASP A 192 -14.32 16.31 2.16
C ASP A 192 -12.94 16.90 1.92
N ALA A 193 -12.92 18.00 1.16
CA ALA A 193 -11.71 18.78 0.97
C ALA A 193 -11.19 19.23 2.34
N ILE A 194 -9.87 19.32 2.49
CA ILE A 194 -9.27 19.87 3.69
C ILE A 194 -9.76 21.32 3.78
N GLU A 195 -10.68 21.62 4.70
CA GLU A 195 -10.83 22.98 5.22
C GLU A 195 -9.48 23.29 5.88
N CYS A 196 -8.64 23.98 5.11
CA CYS A 196 -7.42 24.55 5.60
C CYS A 196 -7.84 25.76 6.42
N ASP A 197 -8.02 25.56 7.72
CA ASP A 197 -8.10 26.67 8.66
C ASP A 197 -6.87 27.57 8.50
N ARG A 198 -7.02 28.84 8.88
CA ARG A 198 -5.94 29.82 8.77
C ARG A 198 -4.71 29.28 9.51
N VAL A 199 -3.65 29.11 8.75
CA VAL A 199 -2.34 28.70 9.22
C VAL A 199 -1.77 29.76 10.16
N THR A 200 -1.24 29.34 11.31
CA THR A 200 -0.82 30.25 12.40
C THR A 200 0.67 30.60 12.35
N GLN A 201 1.52 29.65 11.99
CA GLN A 201 2.98 29.88 11.88
C GLN A 201 3.49 29.73 10.43
N LYS A 202 4.79 29.90 10.19
CA LYS A 202 5.44 29.50 8.93
C LYS A 202 6.37 28.32 9.24
N PRO A 203 6.38 27.25 8.43
CA PRO A 203 7.24 26.11 8.70
C PRO A 203 8.70 26.48 8.43
N GLU A 204 9.60 26.08 9.33
CA GLU A 204 11.04 26.16 9.06
C GLU A 204 11.43 25.00 8.14
N VAL A 205 11.58 25.28 6.85
CA VAL A 205 11.87 24.26 5.83
C VAL A 205 13.38 24.10 5.64
N VAL A 206 13.87 22.91 5.96
CA VAL A 206 15.28 22.54 5.77
C VAL A 206 15.38 21.62 4.57
N TRP A 207 15.62 22.21 3.40
CA TRP A 207 15.63 21.54 2.09
C TRP A 207 16.59 20.33 2.03
N HIS A 208 17.80 20.45 2.57
CA HIS A 208 18.82 19.38 2.55
C HIS A 208 18.39 18.13 3.35
N LYS A 209 17.55 18.30 4.37
CA LYS A 209 16.96 17.21 5.18
C LYS A 209 15.59 16.77 4.66
N SER A 210 15.07 17.43 3.61
CA SER A 210 13.69 17.31 3.11
C SER A 210 12.68 17.30 4.25
N ALA A 211 12.87 18.19 5.23
CA ALA A 211 12.10 18.20 6.46
C ALA A 211 11.66 19.62 6.80
N PHE A 212 10.50 19.74 7.44
CA PHE A 212 10.09 20.99 8.06
C PHE A 212 9.95 20.81 9.58
N TYR A 213 10.16 21.90 10.31
CA TYR A 213 10.08 21.96 11.76
C TYR A 213 8.96 22.91 12.19
N LEU A 214 8.28 22.54 13.25
CA LEU A 214 7.25 23.32 13.93
C LEU A 214 7.50 23.27 15.43
N SER A 215 7.29 24.38 16.12
CA SER A 215 7.51 24.49 17.56
C SER A 215 6.25 25.01 18.23
N TYR A 216 5.85 24.35 19.31
CA TYR A 216 4.61 24.62 20.01
C TYR A 216 4.85 24.71 21.51
N TRP A 217 4.34 25.77 22.13
CA TRP A 217 4.37 25.99 23.57
C TRP A 217 3.04 25.65 24.21
N THR A 218 3.11 25.06 25.40
CA THR A 218 1.93 24.79 26.23
C THR A 218 2.26 24.94 27.70
N GLU A 219 1.31 25.46 28.46
CA GLU A 219 1.37 25.56 29.92
C GLU A 219 0.42 24.57 30.60
N ALA A 220 -0.37 23.84 29.81
CA ALA A 220 -1.38 22.89 30.28
C ALA A 220 -0.82 21.49 30.57
N GLY A 221 0.52 21.31 30.57
CA GLY A 221 1.15 20.01 30.81
C GLY A 221 0.97 19.00 29.68
N MET A 222 0.58 19.43 28.48
CA MET A 222 0.29 18.53 27.37
C MET A 222 1.55 17.80 26.88
N GLU A 223 1.47 16.48 26.81
CA GLU A 223 2.55 15.62 26.32
C GLU A 223 2.43 15.38 24.80
N LYS A 224 3.48 14.81 24.20
CA LYS A 224 3.53 14.57 22.74
C LYS A 224 2.44 13.62 22.28
N GLU A 225 2.00 12.70 23.13
CA GLU A 225 0.99 11.68 22.89
C GLU A 225 -0.32 12.33 22.46
N SER A 226 -0.69 13.44 23.09
CA SER A 226 -1.92 14.18 22.75
C SER A 226 -1.87 14.75 21.33
N LEU A 227 -0.72 15.33 20.95
CA LEU A 227 -0.49 15.86 19.60
C LEU A 227 -0.47 14.73 18.56
N LEU A 228 0.20 13.62 18.86
CA LEU A 228 0.31 12.46 17.98
C LEU A 228 -1.05 11.78 17.78
N LEU A 229 -1.84 11.60 18.85
CA LEU A 229 -3.19 11.03 18.78
C LEU A 229 -4.12 11.91 17.96
N GLY A 230 -4.13 13.23 18.18
CA GLY A 230 -4.92 14.16 17.37
C GLY A 230 -4.52 14.14 15.88
N ALA A 231 -3.21 14.06 15.59
CA ALA A 231 -2.72 13.92 14.23
C ALA A 231 -3.14 12.58 13.61
N MET A 232 -3.07 11.48 14.37
CA MET A 232 -3.55 10.17 13.93
C MET A 232 -5.04 10.19 13.63
N GLU A 233 -5.88 10.78 14.47
CA GLU A 233 -7.33 10.87 14.25
C GLU A 233 -7.68 11.65 12.98
N LEU A 234 -7.04 12.81 12.76
CA LEU A 234 -7.23 13.59 11.54
C LEU A 234 -6.71 12.86 10.29
N LEU A 235 -5.59 12.15 10.38
CA LEU A 235 -5.03 11.42 9.25
C LEU A 235 -5.82 10.13 8.95
N LEU A 236 -6.32 9.42 9.98
CA LEU A 236 -7.13 8.21 9.84
C LEU A 236 -8.54 8.53 9.34
N SER A 237 -9.16 9.62 9.81
CA SER A 237 -10.43 10.11 9.25
C SER A 237 -10.28 10.41 7.75
N ARG A 238 -9.12 10.98 7.37
CA ARG A 238 -8.71 11.24 5.98
C ARG A 238 -8.06 10.05 5.28
N LYS A 239 -8.13 8.85 5.86
CA LYS A 239 -7.72 7.56 5.25
C LYS A 239 -6.27 7.49 4.81
N TYR A 240 -5.39 8.29 5.40
CA TYR A 240 -3.95 8.12 5.22
C TYR A 240 -3.50 6.81 5.86
N PHE A 241 -2.53 6.16 5.23
CA PHE A 241 -1.93 4.96 5.80
C PHE A 241 -0.86 5.39 6.81
N ILE A 242 -1.09 5.08 8.08
CA ILE A 242 -0.21 5.45 9.20
C ILE A 242 0.36 4.17 9.80
N ILE A 243 1.65 4.19 10.07
CA ILE A 243 2.34 3.20 10.88
C ILE A 243 2.77 3.91 12.16
N PRO A 244 2.21 3.57 13.34
CA PRO A 244 2.72 4.05 14.61
C PRO A 244 4.04 3.34 14.96
N ASP A 245 4.85 3.98 15.80
CA ASP A 245 6.07 3.38 16.32
C ASP A 245 5.77 2.07 17.07
N ARG A 246 6.72 1.13 16.97
CA ARG A 246 6.73 -0.17 17.65
C ARG A 246 7.66 -0.19 18.87
N GLY A 247 8.17 0.98 19.30
CA GLY A 247 9.06 1.15 20.45
C GLY A 247 10.56 1.10 20.13
N TRP A 248 10.95 0.94 18.86
CA TRP A 248 12.35 0.81 18.43
C TRP A 248 12.68 1.69 17.22
N SER A 249 11.70 2.44 16.70
CA SER A 249 11.91 3.26 15.51
C SER A 249 12.48 4.62 15.92
N SER A 250 13.29 5.21 15.06
CA SER A 250 13.78 6.57 15.28
C SER A 250 12.70 7.66 15.05
N TRP A 251 11.45 7.28 14.82
CA TRP A 251 10.32 8.15 14.48
C TRP A 251 9.07 7.70 15.24
N ASP A 252 8.16 8.63 15.54
CA ASP A 252 6.93 8.33 16.30
C ASP A 252 5.80 7.87 15.37
N LEU A 253 5.63 8.53 14.22
CA LEU A 253 4.62 8.15 13.20
C LEU A 253 5.22 8.15 11.79
N GLU A 254 4.92 7.13 10.99
CA GLU A 254 5.20 7.11 9.56
C GLU A 254 3.90 7.16 8.76
N VAL A 255 3.75 8.21 7.94
CA VAL A 255 2.53 8.48 7.16
C VAL A 255 2.84 8.31 5.67
N TYR A 256 2.04 7.51 4.98
CA TYR A 256 2.18 7.26 3.56
C TYR A 256 1.09 7.96 2.75
N ARG A 257 1.49 8.45 1.58
CA ARG A 257 0.56 8.95 0.58
C ARG A 257 0.85 8.30 -0.76
N GLY A 258 0.00 7.33 -1.09
CA GLY A 258 0.18 6.53 -2.31
C GLY A 258 1.52 5.80 -2.29
N ILE A 259 1.99 5.41 -3.47
CA ILE A 259 3.17 4.57 -3.62
C ILE A 259 4.49 5.34 -3.66
N TRP A 260 4.44 6.68 -3.79
CA TRP A 260 5.60 7.49 -4.13
C TRP A 260 6.19 8.26 -2.95
N SER A 261 5.36 8.75 -2.03
CA SER A 261 5.81 9.59 -0.90
C SER A 261 5.42 9.02 0.45
N LYS A 262 6.34 9.18 1.41
CA LYS A 262 6.12 8.90 2.83
C LYS A 262 6.68 10.03 3.67
N ALA A 263 6.23 10.14 4.90
CA ALA A 263 6.70 11.13 5.85
C ALA A 263 6.92 10.48 7.21
N GLN A 264 7.97 10.90 7.90
CA GLN A 264 8.26 10.49 9.27
C GLN A 264 8.09 11.69 10.17
N ILE A 265 7.15 11.60 11.10
CA ILE A 265 6.89 12.60 12.13
C ILE A 265 7.66 12.19 13.37
N LYS A 266 8.40 13.14 13.93
CA LYS A 266 9.08 13.01 15.22
C LYS A 266 8.66 14.16 16.11
N VAL A 267 8.31 13.89 17.36
CA VAL A 267 7.93 14.91 18.33
C VAL A 267 8.83 14.77 19.56
N CYS A 268 9.51 15.87 19.88
CA CYS A 268 10.32 16.00 21.08
C CYS A 268 9.59 16.90 22.09
N THR A 269 9.59 16.51 23.36
CA THR A 269 9.03 17.28 24.48
C THR A 269 10.17 17.81 25.35
N GLU A 270 10.36 19.12 25.39
CA GLU A 270 11.25 19.80 26.33
C GLU A 270 10.46 20.23 27.56
N ASN A 271 10.94 19.84 28.74
CA ASN A 271 10.30 20.16 30.02
C ASN A 271 10.89 21.45 30.60
N HIS A 272 10.05 22.47 30.78
CA HIS A 272 10.43 23.77 31.35
C HIS A 272 9.91 23.98 32.79
N GLY A 273 9.46 22.91 33.46
CA GLY A 273 8.90 22.96 34.82
C GLY A 273 7.45 23.49 34.88
N SER A 274 6.78 23.28 36.01
CA SER A 274 5.43 23.85 36.30
C SER A 274 4.37 23.65 35.19
N GLY A 275 4.33 22.47 34.56
CA GLY A 275 3.40 22.17 33.46
C GLY A 275 3.77 22.78 32.11
N LYS A 276 4.84 23.59 32.04
CA LYS A 276 5.35 24.19 30.81
C LYS A 276 6.10 23.16 29.98
N ARG A 277 5.69 23.00 28.73
CA ARG A 277 6.28 22.09 27.76
C ARG A 277 6.49 22.81 26.44
N LEU A 278 7.64 22.58 25.82
CA LEU A 278 7.91 22.95 24.44
C LEU A 278 7.91 21.67 23.59
N LEU A 279 6.97 21.59 22.65
CA LEU A 279 6.84 20.47 21.72
C LEU A 279 7.49 20.87 20.39
N ARG A 280 8.57 20.19 20.01
CA ARG A 280 9.21 20.37 18.70
C ARG A 280 8.84 19.22 17.79
N VAL A 281 8.19 19.54 16.68
CA VAL A 281 7.75 18.58 15.66
C VAL A 281 8.69 18.69 14.48
N ARG A 282 9.27 17.55 14.09
CA ARG A 282 9.99 17.38 12.83
C ARG A 282 9.17 16.50 11.91
N CYS A 283 8.81 17.01 10.74
CA CYS A 283 8.19 16.24 9.68
C CYS A 283 9.20 16.03 8.54
N GLY A 284 9.84 14.86 8.49
CA GLY A 284 10.78 14.47 7.44
C GLY A 284 10.07 13.78 6.28
N LEU A 285 10.01 14.44 5.12
CA LEU A 285 9.49 13.84 3.90
C LEU A 285 10.55 12.94 3.27
N LYS A 286 10.17 11.71 2.96
CA LYS A 286 11.05 10.71 2.35
C LYS A 286 10.38 10.08 1.13
N LEU A 287 11.20 9.70 0.17
CA LEU A 287 10.76 8.85 -0.93
C LEU A 287 10.61 7.41 -0.44
N THR A 288 9.57 6.74 -0.94
CA THR A 288 9.42 5.30 -0.74
C THR A 288 10.54 4.55 -1.48
N GLN A 289 10.82 3.31 -1.10
CA GLN A 289 11.80 2.49 -1.82
C GLN A 289 11.42 2.33 -3.29
N LEU A 290 10.12 2.18 -3.58
CA LEU A 290 9.61 2.09 -4.95
C LEU A 290 9.92 3.37 -5.74
N ALA A 291 9.65 4.56 -5.19
CA ALA A 291 9.98 5.82 -5.84
C ALA A 291 11.47 5.99 -6.15
N LYS A 292 12.33 5.53 -5.23
CA LYS A 292 13.79 5.53 -5.44
C LYS A 292 14.17 4.59 -6.58
N MET A 293 13.65 3.35 -6.56
CA MET A 293 13.94 2.36 -7.60
C MET A 293 13.45 2.81 -8.98
N THR A 294 12.27 3.42 -9.07
CA THR A 294 11.77 3.95 -10.34
C THR A 294 12.57 5.14 -10.81
N ALA A 295 12.95 6.06 -9.92
CA ALA A 295 13.81 7.18 -10.28
C ALA A 295 15.15 6.70 -10.82
N ILE A 296 15.81 5.77 -10.12
CA ILE A 296 17.07 5.15 -10.55
C ILE A 296 16.89 4.40 -11.88
N GLY A 297 15.83 3.60 -12.01
CA GLY A 297 15.52 2.86 -13.23
C GLY A 297 15.31 3.78 -14.43
N CYS A 298 14.53 4.84 -14.26
CA CYS A 298 14.33 5.89 -15.26
C CYS A 298 15.65 6.56 -15.67
N THR A 299 16.49 6.94 -14.70
CA THR A 299 17.80 7.53 -15.00
C THR A 299 18.73 6.56 -15.74
N LEU A 300 18.76 5.29 -15.35
CA LEU A 300 19.58 4.28 -16.01
C LEU A 300 19.10 4.03 -17.45
N MET A 301 17.78 3.98 -17.68
CA MET A 301 17.24 3.86 -19.03
C MET A 301 17.57 5.07 -19.89
N ALA A 302 17.48 6.29 -19.34
CA ALA A 302 17.85 7.51 -20.08
C ALA A 302 19.34 7.50 -20.45
N VAL A 303 20.23 7.15 -19.51
CA VAL A 303 21.68 7.04 -19.76
C VAL A 303 21.99 5.97 -20.80
N ALA A 304 21.36 4.79 -20.70
CA ALA A 304 21.55 3.70 -21.65
C ALA A 304 21.07 4.09 -23.07
N ALA A 305 19.95 4.80 -23.18
CA ALA A 305 19.43 5.27 -24.47
C ALA A 305 20.36 6.29 -25.15
N ILE A 306 20.96 7.20 -24.37
CA ILE A 306 21.97 8.15 -24.85
C ILE A 306 23.24 7.41 -25.29
N ALA A 307 23.73 6.47 -24.48
CA ALA A 307 24.94 5.70 -24.76
C ALA A 307 24.82 4.83 -26.03
N LEU A 308 23.62 4.32 -26.33
CA LEU A 308 23.35 3.52 -27.52
C LEU A 308 23.09 4.35 -28.80
N GLY A 309 23.18 5.69 -28.72
CA GLY A 309 23.03 6.58 -29.88
C GLY A 309 21.62 6.59 -30.50
N ARG A 310 20.61 6.10 -29.79
CA ARG A 310 19.22 6.01 -30.30
C ARG A 310 18.41 7.20 -29.82
N SER A 311 18.40 8.27 -30.61
CA SER A 311 17.75 9.55 -30.30
C SER A 311 16.26 9.43 -29.97
N GLU A 312 15.52 8.56 -30.68
CA GLU A 312 14.08 8.34 -30.45
C GLU A 312 13.78 7.72 -29.07
N LEU A 313 14.56 6.71 -28.68
CA LEU A 313 14.43 6.07 -27.37
C LEU A 313 14.90 6.98 -26.25
N GLY A 314 15.93 7.80 -26.51
CA GLY A 314 16.41 8.82 -25.60
C GLY A 314 15.32 9.83 -25.26
N ALA A 315 14.59 10.33 -26.27
CA ALA A 315 13.49 11.26 -26.07
C ALA A 315 12.36 10.65 -25.23
N ILE A 316 11.96 9.41 -25.52
CA ILE A 316 10.91 8.70 -24.75
C ILE A 316 11.37 8.46 -23.30
N ALA A 317 12.61 8.03 -23.10
CA ALA A 317 13.17 7.77 -21.77
C ALA A 317 13.28 9.07 -20.93
N ILE A 318 13.69 10.17 -21.55
CA ILE A 318 13.74 11.49 -20.88
C ILE A 318 12.33 11.96 -20.52
N PHE A 319 11.38 11.86 -21.45
CA PHE A 319 10.00 12.30 -21.23
C PHE A 319 9.32 11.49 -20.11
N THR A 320 9.45 10.16 -20.15
CA THR A 320 8.91 9.28 -19.10
C THR A 320 9.58 9.53 -17.74
N SER A 321 10.89 9.78 -17.72
CA SER A 321 11.63 10.16 -16.50
C SER A 321 11.16 11.51 -15.95
N ALA A 322 10.91 12.50 -16.82
CA ALA A 322 10.41 13.81 -16.43
C ALA A 322 9.00 13.72 -15.82
N ILE A 323 8.11 12.94 -16.41
CA ILE A 323 6.77 12.67 -15.85
C ILE A 323 6.88 11.97 -14.49
N ALA A 324 7.72 10.94 -14.39
CA ALA A 324 7.93 10.22 -13.13
C ALA A 324 8.48 11.16 -12.05
N ALA A 325 9.47 11.99 -12.35
CA ALA A 325 10.03 12.96 -11.43
C ALA A 325 8.99 14.02 -11.00
N ALA A 326 8.23 14.57 -11.96
CA ALA A 326 7.19 15.56 -11.69
C ALA A 326 6.07 15.00 -10.80
N THR A 327 5.62 13.77 -11.08
CA THR A 327 4.59 13.10 -10.26
C THR A 327 5.09 12.80 -8.85
N ILE A 328 6.32 12.32 -8.70
CA ILE A 328 6.95 12.10 -7.39
C ILE A 328 7.05 13.42 -6.62
N LEU A 329 7.57 14.49 -7.25
CA LEU A 329 7.74 15.79 -6.61
C LEU A 329 6.40 16.42 -6.22
N TYR A 330 5.39 16.32 -7.09
CA TYR A 330 4.04 16.79 -6.80
C TYR A 330 3.44 16.06 -5.58
N GLN A 331 3.53 14.73 -5.54
CA GLN A 331 3.00 13.95 -4.42
C GLN A 331 3.78 14.17 -3.13
N HIS A 332 5.10 14.38 -3.22
CA HIS A 332 5.96 14.71 -2.10
C HIS A 332 5.61 16.09 -1.50
N SER A 333 5.53 17.11 -2.34
CA SER A 333 5.19 18.49 -1.93
C SER A 333 3.76 18.58 -1.39
N ARG A 334 2.82 17.86 -2.01
CA ARG A 334 1.43 17.83 -1.52
C ARG A 334 1.32 17.10 -0.19
N LEU A 335 2.12 16.06 0.08
CA LEU A 335 2.16 15.38 1.39
C LEU A 335 2.69 16.34 2.47
N GLY A 336 3.77 17.07 2.18
CA GLY A 336 4.30 18.10 3.07
C GLY A 336 3.25 19.13 3.48
N ARG A 337 2.56 19.72 2.50
CA ARG A 337 1.47 20.69 2.76
C ARG A 337 0.35 20.10 3.61
N ILE A 338 -0.06 18.87 3.36
CA ILE A 338 -1.15 18.26 4.12
C ILE A 338 -0.74 17.99 5.56
N LEU A 339 0.47 17.46 5.79
CA LEU A 339 0.96 17.22 7.14
C LEU A 339 1.12 18.53 7.90
N TYR A 340 1.60 19.57 7.23
CA TYR A 340 1.68 20.91 7.79
C TYR A 340 0.31 21.40 8.30
N HIS A 341 -0.72 21.37 7.45
CA HIS A 341 -2.08 21.76 7.85
C HIS A 341 -2.67 20.85 8.93
N VAL A 342 -2.39 19.54 8.90
CA VAL A 342 -2.84 18.61 9.93
C VAL A 342 -2.22 18.98 11.28
N MET A 343 -0.91 19.22 11.33
CA MET A 343 -0.23 19.57 12.59
C MET A 343 -0.76 20.90 13.14
N GLU A 344 -0.95 21.91 12.28
CA GLU A 344 -1.54 23.21 12.67
C GLU A 344 -2.96 23.05 13.21
N ASN A 345 -3.83 22.31 12.51
CA ASN A 345 -5.21 22.12 12.95
C ASN A 345 -5.28 21.36 14.28
N VAL A 346 -4.41 20.37 14.51
CA VAL A 346 -4.35 19.67 15.80
C VAL A 346 -3.82 20.61 16.88
N ALA A 347 -2.79 21.39 16.59
CA ALA A 347 -2.22 22.35 17.54
C ALA A 347 -3.27 23.38 17.98
N GLN A 348 -4.06 23.92 17.05
CA GLN A 348 -5.16 24.84 17.35
C GLN A 348 -6.25 24.18 18.20
N ARG A 349 -6.65 22.94 17.88
CA ARG A 349 -7.63 22.18 18.69
C ARG A 349 -7.14 21.89 20.10
N LEU A 350 -5.83 21.77 20.28
CA LEU A 350 -5.17 21.54 21.57
C LEU A 350 -4.71 22.84 22.25
N TYR A 351 -5.08 24.02 21.71
CA TYR A 351 -4.68 25.35 22.20
C TYR A 351 -3.17 25.52 22.40
N LEU A 352 -2.36 24.89 21.53
CA LEU A 352 -0.92 25.03 21.53
C LEU A 352 -0.51 26.35 20.87
N LEU A 353 0.36 27.11 21.52
CA LEU A 353 0.84 28.40 21.02
C LEU A 353 2.04 28.19 20.10
N PRO A 354 2.04 28.71 18.85
CA PRO A 354 3.19 28.59 17.97
C PRO A 354 4.37 29.43 18.51
N THR A 355 5.58 28.88 18.43
CA THR A 355 6.81 29.61 18.80
C THR A 355 7.76 29.72 17.61
N ASP A 356 8.31 30.91 17.41
CA ASP A 356 9.23 31.17 16.30
C ASP A 356 10.60 30.60 16.63
N ASN A 357 11.08 29.68 15.80
CA ASN A 357 12.23 28.81 16.07
C ASN A 357 13.59 29.51 15.83
N LYS A 358 13.73 30.79 16.21
CA LYS A 358 14.96 31.58 16.00
C LYS A 358 16.05 31.34 17.06
N GLY A 359 15.90 30.36 17.95
CA GLY A 359 16.86 30.07 19.02
C GLY A 359 17.31 28.62 19.03
N GLY A 360 18.50 28.35 18.49
CA GLY A 360 19.19 27.06 18.66
C GLY A 360 19.98 26.61 17.43
N ALA A 361 21.13 27.25 17.21
CA ALA A 361 22.19 26.75 16.32
C ALA A 361 22.83 25.48 16.90
#